data_AF-A0A4S4NN28-F1
#
_entry.id   AF-A0A4S4NN28-F1
#
_cell.length_a   1.000
_cell.length_b   1.000
_cell.length_c   1.000
_cell.angle_alpha   90.00
_cell.angle_beta   90.00
_cell.angle_gamma   90.00
#
_symmetry.space_group_name_H-M   'P 1'
#
loop_
_entity.id
_entity.type
_entity.pdbx_description
1 polymer ?
#
loop_
_entity_poly.entity_id
_entity_poly.type
_entity_poly.pdbx_seq_one_letter_code
_entity_poly.pdbx_strand_id
1 'polypeptide(L)'
;MALLGLTACADDPPPAAVQTPGETPADVRTTNSVAGLDWSRKRYDRTLEMERNGQLRCDTVVYDCPDDAAAGRFIFCYAGGDLVRAAHEATLGDHASVSESYYYDGDDMYVAKLASGAWHFASPADGQTETPGEPATIDEVHEEMRYYSNGDLVDRRFKDYVIDARTPGPPPENIPDRDTGEGVDNTLGPDAVRAVQRSNTYACP
;
A
#
# COMPACT_ATOMS: atom_id res chain seq x y z
N MET A 1 37.54 -80.60 4.81
CA MET A 1 36.57 -80.05 5.78
C MET A 1 36.11 -78.72 5.23
N ALA A 2 35.00 -78.73 4.49
CA ALA A 2 34.51 -77.59 3.70
C ALA A 2 33.33 -76.95 4.44
N LEU A 3 33.45 -75.66 4.77
CA LEU A 3 32.34 -74.87 5.30
C LEU A 3 31.56 -74.30 4.12
N LEU A 4 30.31 -74.77 3.96
CA LEU A 4 29.29 -74.20 3.08
C LEU A 4 28.62 -73.04 3.83
N GLY A 5 28.87 -71.81 3.38
CA GLY A 5 28.13 -70.64 3.82
C GLY A 5 26.87 -70.46 2.95
N LEU A 6 25.71 -70.53 3.58
CA LEU A 6 24.41 -70.22 2.98
C LEU A 6 24.21 -68.70 2.98
N THR A 7 24.18 -68.09 1.80
CA THR A 7 23.73 -66.71 1.59
C THR A 7 22.20 -66.69 1.58
N ALA A 8 21.59 -66.01 2.56
CA ALA A 8 20.18 -65.71 2.57
C ALA A 8 19.90 -64.54 1.61
N CYS A 9 19.01 -64.74 0.64
CA CYS A 9 18.46 -63.67 -0.18
C CYS A 9 17.55 -62.82 0.70
N ALA A 10 17.85 -61.52 0.82
CA ALA A 10 16.93 -60.56 1.41
C ALA A 10 15.91 -60.15 0.35
N ASP A 11 14.62 -60.32 0.65
CA ASP A 11 13.52 -59.83 -0.16
C ASP A 11 13.52 -58.29 -0.15
N ASP A 12 13.63 -57.69 -1.34
CA ASP A 12 13.51 -56.24 -1.51
C ASP A 12 12.10 -55.78 -1.09
N PRO A 13 11.98 -54.77 -0.22
CA PRO A 13 10.69 -54.22 0.15
C PRO A 13 10.02 -53.60 -1.08
N PRO A 14 8.69 -53.74 -1.22
CA PRO A 14 7.96 -53.19 -2.36
C PRO A 14 8.15 -51.66 -2.42
N PRO A 15 8.24 -51.08 -3.62
CA PRO A 15 8.40 -49.64 -3.78
C PRO A 15 7.25 -48.90 -3.11
N ALA A 16 7.59 -47.86 -2.33
CA ALA A 16 6.61 -47.01 -1.67
C ALA A 16 5.62 -46.47 -2.71
N ALA A 17 4.33 -46.63 -2.44
CA ALA A 17 3.27 -46.08 -3.27
C ALA A 17 3.50 -44.57 -3.43
N VAL A 18 3.66 -44.14 -4.68
CA VAL A 18 3.72 -42.72 -5.05
C VAL A 18 2.40 -42.10 -4.63
N GLN A 19 2.40 -41.35 -3.53
CA GLN A 19 1.24 -40.56 -3.14
C GLN A 19 1.07 -39.48 -4.19
N THR A 20 0.01 -39.63 -5.00
CA THR A 20 -0.44 -38.57 -5.90
C THR A 20 -0.77 -37.37 -5.02
N PRO A 21 -0.20 -36.17 -5.27
CA PRO A 21 -0.56 -34.97 -4.53
C PRO A 21 -2.08 -34.81 -4.59
N GLY A 22 -2.73 -34.91 -3.43
CA GLY A 22 -4.17 -34.68 -3.35
C GLY A 22 -4.46 -33.29 -3.91
N GLU A 23 -5.39 -33.22 -4.86
CA GLU A 23 -5.98 -31.97 -5.32
C GLU A 23 -6.33 -31.14 -4.08
N THR A 24 -5.55 -30.07 -3.87
CA THR A 24 -5.90 -29.09 -2.85
C THR A 24 -7.24 -28.52 -3.30
N PRO A 25 -8.28 -28.51 -2.44
CA PRO A 25 -9.56 -27.92 -2.80
C PRO A 25 -9.29 -26.54 -3.37
N ALA A 26 -9.72 -26.31 -4.61
CA ALA A 26 -9.61 -25.00 -5.23
C ALA A 26 -10.29 -24.01 -4.28
N ASP A 27 -9.46 -23.23 -3.59
CA ASP A 27 -9.91 -22.19 -2.69
C ASP A 27 -10.73 -21.25 -3.58
N VAL A 28 -12.05 -21.31 -3.45
CA VAL A 28 -12.97 -20.45 -4.18
C VAL A 28 -12.75 -19.06 -3.59
N ARG A 29 -11.70 -18.40 -4.09
CA ARG A 29 -11.39 -17.01 -3.79
C ARG A 29 -12.65 -16.26 -4.14
N THR A 30 -13.38 -15.82 -3.12
CA THR A 30 -14.50 -14.92 -3.30
C THR A 30 -13.87 -13.61 -3.73
N THR A 31 -13.72 -13.43 -5.04
CA THR A 31 -13.08 -12.25 -5.61
C THR A 31 -13.93 -11.01 -5.31
N ASN A 32 -13.34 -9.83 -5.46
CA ASN A 32 -13.98 -8.52 -5.28
C ASN A 32 -15.29 -8.37 -6.11
N SER A 33 -15.53 -9.25 -7.08
CA SER A 33 -16.58 -9.11 -8.06
C SER A 33 -18.03 -9.14 -7.55
N VAL A 34 -18.27 -9.61 -6.32
CA VAL A 34 -19.65 -9.79 -5.80
C VAL A 34 -19.87 -9.21 -4.40
N ALA A 35 -18.82 -8.72 -3.74
CA ALA A 35 -18.82 -8.62 -2.28
C ALA A 35 -19.08 -7.21 -1.71
N GLY A 36 -19.01 -6.17 -2.55
CA GLY A 36 -19.38 -4.79 -2.19
C GLY A 36 -18.47 -4.09 -1.17
N LEU A 37 -18.89 -2.91 -0.71
CA LEU A 37 -18.09 -1.99 0.12
C LEU A 37 -17.60 -2.59 1.45
N ASP A 38 -18.45 -3.35 2.14
CA ASP A 38 -18.10 -3.98 3.42
C ASP A 38 -16.99 -5.02 3.28
N TRP A 39 -16.95 -5.72 2.15
CA TRP A 39 -15.85 -6.63 1.85
C TRP A 39 -14.54 -5.88 1.62
N SER A 40 -14.58 -4.79 0.82
CA SER A 40 -13.38 -3.98 0.54
C SER A 40 -12.78 -3.40 1.83
N ARG A 41 -13.62 -2.95 2.76
CA ARG A 41 -13.19 -2.47 4.10
C ARG A 41 -12.54 -3.58 4.93
N LYS A 42 -13.17 -4.74 5.06
CA LYS A 42 -12.59 -5.88 5.79
C LYS A 42 -11.28 -6.37 5.17
N ARG A 43 -11.19 -6.38 3.84
CA ARG A 43 -9.98 -6.79 3.11
C ARG A 43 -8.85 -5.78 3.32
N TYR A 44 -9.17 -4.49 3.32
CA TYR A 44 -8.25 -3.41 3.65
C TYR A 44 -7.71 -3.55 5.07
N ASP A 45 -8.58 -3.71 6.07
CA ASP A 45 -8.19 -3.88 7.48
C ASP A 45 -7.28 -5.08 7.69
N ARG A 46 -7.59 -6.21 7.03
CA ARG A 46 -6.73 -7.39 7.04
C ARG A 46 -5.36 -7.12 6.42
N THR A 47 -5.28 -6.37 5.33
CA THR A 47 -3.99 -5.99 4.72
C THR A 47 -3.17 -5.14 5.67
N LEU A 48 -3.78 -4.17 6.35
CA LEU A 48 -3.10 -3.35 7.36
C LEU A 48 -2.63 -4.19 8.55
N GLU A 49 -3.41 -5.18 8.97
CA GLU A 49 -3.01 -6.11 10.03
C GLU A 49 -1.81 -6.96 9.61
N MET A 50 -1.80 -7.52 8.40
CA MET A 50 -0.66 -8.26 7.86
C MET A 50 0.61 -7.39 7.81
N GLU A 51 0.47 -6.12 7.41
CA GLU A 51 1.57 -5.15 7.39
C GLU A 51 2.13 -4.90 8.79
N ARG A 52 1.27 -4.56 9.77
CA ARG A 52 1.67 -4.34 11.17
C ARG A 52 2.34 -5.56 11.81
N ASN A 53 1.90 -6.76 11.44
CA ASN A 53 2.44 -8.01 11.95
C ASN A 53 3.70 -8.50 11.19
N GLY A 54 4.21 -7.73 10.22
CA GLY A 54 5.40 -8.09 9.45
C GLY A 54 5.20 -9.33 8.55
N GLN A 55 3.96 -9.61 8.17
CA GLN A 55 3.61 -10.78 7.34
C GLN A 55 3.77 -10.52 5.84
N LEU A 56 4.01 -9.26 5.45
CA LEU A 56 4.21 -8.86 4.07
C LEU A 56 5.70 -8.78 3.74
N ARG A 57 6.09 -9.29 2.58
CA ARG A 57 7.40 -9.01 1.98
C ARG A 57 7.26 -7.73 1.16
N CYS A 58 8.05 -6.70 1.42
CA CYS A 58 8.00 -5.45 0.66
C CYS A 58 9.32 -5.17 -0.07
N ASP A 59 9.22 -4.77 -1.34
CA ASP A 59 10.32 -4.29 -2.17
C ASP A 59 10.18 -2.77 -2.35
N THR A 60 11.30 -2.04 -2.38
CA THR A 60 11.30 -0.57 -2.52
C THR A 60 12.15 -0.13 -3.70
N VAL A 61 11.61 0.77 -4.52
CA VAL A 61 12.34 1.47 -5.60
C VAL A 61 12.40 2.95 -5.24
N VAL A 62 13.60 3.48 -5.00
CA VAL A 62 13.83 4.90 -4.69
C VAL A 62 14.27 5.62 -5.96
N TYR A 63 13.82 6.86 -6.14
CA TYR A 63 14.26 7.72 -7.23
C TYR A 63 14.50 9.16 -6.75
N ASP A 64 15.33 9.86 -7.49
CA ASP A 64 15.67 11.27 -7.30
C ASP A 64 15.84 11.87 -8.70
N CYS A 65 15.07 12.91 -9.04
CA CYS A 65 15.07 13.51 -10.36
C CYS A 65 16.11 14.63 -10.43
N PRO A 66 17.14 14.53 -11.30
CA PRO A 66 18.22 15.53 -11.31
C PRO A 66 17.79 16.91 -11.84
N ASP A 67 16.76 16.93 -12.70
CA ASP A 67 16.27 18.14 -13.38
C ASP A 67 14.93 18.65 -12.85
N ASP A 68 14.38 18.00 -11.81
CA ASP A 68 13.12 18.38 -11.16
C ASP A 68 13.29 18.28 -9.64
N ALA A 69 12.56 19.07 -8.86
CA ALA A 69 12.57 18.98 -7.40
C ALA A 69 11.80 17.76 -6.86
N ALA A 70 11.47 16.81 -7.74
CA ALA A 70 10.73 15.60 -7.44
C ALA A 70 11.67 14.47 -7.00
N ALA A 71 11.41 13.91 -5.82
CA ALA A 71 12.06 12.71 -5.32
C ALA A 71 11.03 11.84 -4.62
N GLY A 72 11.30 10.54 -4.49
CA GLY A 72 10.31 9.66 -3.89
C GLY A 72 10.70 8.20 -3.88
N ARG A 73 9.69 7.37 -3.58
CA ARG A 73 9.83 5.93 -3.55
C ARG A 73 8.54 5.22 -3.91
N PHE A 74 8.70 4.03 -4.48
CA PHE A 74 7.65 3.05 -4.67
C PHE A 74 7.85 1.90 -3.69
N ILE A 75 6.75 1.39 -3.13
CA ILE A 75 6.74 0.28 -2.18
C ILE A 75 5.77 -0.78 -2.69
N PHE A 76 6.26 -2.00 -2.91
CA PHE A 76 5.46 -3.11 -3.41
C PHE A 76 5.44 -4.23 -2.37
N CYS A 77 4.30 -4.47 -1.74
CA CYS A 77 4.14 -5.46 -0.69
C CYS A 77 3.36 -6.68 -1.18
N TYR A 78 3.84 -7.86 -0.80
CA TYR A 78 3.38 -9.16 -1.28
C TYR A 78 3.00 -10.08 -0.11
N ALA A 79 1.94 -10.86 -0.28
CA ALA A 79 1.54 -11.94 0.60
C ALA A 79 1.51 -13.26 -0.18
N GLY A 80 2.38 -14.22 0.16
CA GLY A 80 2.43 -15.50 -0.56
C GLY A 80 2.80 -15.38 -2.04
N GLY A 81 3.48 -14.32 -2.45
CA GLY A 81 3.84 -14.03 -3.85
C GLY A 81 2.83 -13.14 -4.58
N ASP A 82 1.60 -13.00 -4.08
CA ASP A 82 0.57 -12.13 -4.65
C ASP A 82 0.82 -10.68 -4.20
N LEU A 83 0.77 -9.73 -5.14
CA LEU A 83 0.83 -8.29 -4.84
C LEU A 83 -0.45 -7.89 -4.09
N VAL A 84 -0.31 -7.37 -2.88
CA VAL A 84 -1.46 -6.93 -2.06
C VAL A 84 -1.54 -5.43 -1.88
N ARG A 85 -0.40 -4.73 -1.99
CA ARG A 85 -0.32 -3.27 -1.93
C ARG A 85 0.81 -2.76 -2.83
N ALA A 86 0.53 -1.72 -3.59
CA ALA A 86 1.53 -0.91 -4.26
C ALA A 86 1.36 0.54 -3.82
N ALA A 87 2.44 1.19 -3.39
CA ALA A 87 2.41 2.58 -2.96
C ALA A 87 3.46 3.41 -3.68
N HIS A 88 3.19 4.70 -3.82
CA HIS A 88 4.11 5.71 -4.28
C HIS A 88 4.02 6.91 -3.33
N GLU A 89 5.18 7.35 -2.87
CA GLU A 89 5.34 8.50 -1.96
C GLU A 89 6.36 9.44 -2.59
N ALA A 90 5.94 10.67 -2.84
CA ALA A 90 6.77 11.68 -3.50
C ALA A 90 6.73 13.01 -2.75
N THR A 91 7.87 13.68 -2.75
CA THR A 91 8.00 15.10 -2.38
C THR A 91 8.12 15.91 -3.65
N LEU A 92 7.40 17.03 -3.72
CA LEU A 92 7.39 17.96 -4.84
C LEU A 92 8.06 19.26 -4.37
N GLY A 93 9.40 19.25 -4.35
CA GLY A 93 10.20 20.28 -3.68
C GLY A 93 10.10 20.24 -2.16
N ASP A 94 10.39 21.37 -1.52
CA ASP A 94 10.53 21.44 -0.05
C ASP A 94 9.19 21.55 0.70
N HIS A 95 8.09 21.82 -0.01
CA HIS A 95 6.83 22.28 0.60
C HIS A 95 5.61 21.39 0.32
N ALA A 96 5.70 20.47 -0.63
CA ALA A 96 4.56 19.66 -1.05
C ALA A 96 4.91 18.17 -1.08
N SER A 97 3.91 17.34 -0.81
CA SER A 97 4.02 15.89 -0.88
C SER A 97 2.74 15.27 -1.43
N VAL A 98 2.88 14.11 -2.06
CA VAL A 98 1.78 13.26 -2.49
C VAL A 98 2.09 11.82 -2.12
N SER A 99 1.07 11.09 -1.68
CA SER A 99 1.14 9.66 -1.47
C SER A 99 -0.08 8.98 -2.07
N GLU A 100 0.14 7.84 -2.72
CA GLU A 100 -0.91 7.00 -3.28
C GLU A 100 -0.62 5.55 -2.89
N SER A 101 -1.64 4.81 -2.49
CA SER A 101 -1.56 3.40 -2.11
C SER A 101 -2.74 2.65 -2.70
N TYR A 102 -2.43 1.64 -3.50
CA TYR A 102 -3.39 0.80 -4.22
C TYR A 102 -3.38 -0.61 -3.63
N TYR A 103 -4.55 -1.13 -3.32
CA TYR A 103 -4.72 -2.43 -2.67
C TYR A 103 -5.40 -3.42 -3.61
N TYR A 104 -4.85 -4.63 -3.69
CA TYR A 104 -5.21 -5.62 -4.70
C TYR A 104 -5.61 -6.97 -4.09
N ASP A 105 -6.57 -7.63 -4.73
CA ASP A 105 -6.90 -9.04 -4.53
C ASP A 105 -6.74 -9.77 -5.87
N GLY A 106 -5.56 -10.36 -6.08
CA GLY A 106 -5.13 -10.79 -7.42
C GLY A 106 -4.88 -9.58 -8.32
N ASP A 107 -5.56 -9.52 -9.46
CA ASP A 107 -5.45 -8.39 -10.39
C ASP A 107 -6.46 -7.27 -10.12
N ASP A 108 -7.48 -7.53 -9.29
CA ASP A 108 -8.52 -6.57 -8.99
C ASP A 108 -8.08 -5.60 -7.91
N MET A 109 -8.04 -4.30 -8.24
CA MET A 109 -7.93 -3.24 -7.24
C MET A 109 -9.25 -3.11 -6.50
N TYR A 110 -9.21 -3.02 -5.17
CA TYR A 110 -10.41 -2.85 -4.33
C TYR A 110 -10.41 -1.57 -3.51
N VAL A 111 -9.25 -1.00 -3.22
CA VAL A 111 -9.09 0.28 -2.52
C VAL A 111 -7.95 1.08 -3.13
N ALA A 112 -8.14 2.40 -3.25
CA ALA A 112 -7.05 3.36 -3.38
C ALA A 112 -7.10 4.36 -2.20
N LYS A 113 -5.97 4.58 -1.54
CA LYS A 113 -5.76 5.65 -0.56
C LYS A 113 -4.84 6.69 -1.16
N LEU A 114 -5.31 7.92 -1.27
CA LEU A 114 -4.56 9.04 -1.80
C LEU A 114 -4.44 10.09 -0.70
N ALA A 115 -3.31 10.77 -0.62
CA ALA A 115 -3.15 11.95 0.21
C ALA A 115 -2.19 12.94 -0.45
N SER A 116 -2.49 14.23 -0.32
CA SER A 116 -1.56 15.32 -0.63
C SER A 116 -1.44 16.23 0.56
N GLY A 117 -0.24 16.78 0.76
CA GLY A 117 0.05 17.75 1.79
C GLY A 117 0.85 18.91 1.23
N ALA A 118 0.52 20.12 1.62
CA ALA A 118 1.32 21.30 1.36
C ALA A 118 1.52 22.08 2.66
N TRP A 119 2.73 22.54 2.95
CA TRP A 119 3.00 23.36 4.11
C TRP A 119 3.51 24.75 3.72
N HIS A 120 3.17 25.75 4.53
CA HIS A 120 3.66 27.11 4.39
C HIS A 120 3.91 27.74 5.77
N PHE A 121 4.72 28.81 5.80
CA PHE A 121 4.90 29.58 7.03
C PHE A 121 3.62 30.34 7.37
N ALA A 122 3.21 30.26 8.63
CA ALA A 122 2.11 31.07 9.14
C ALA A 122 2.50 32.56 9.04
N SER A 123 1.59 33.41 8.58
CA SER A 123 1.79 34.86 8.78
C SER A 123 1.68 35.20 10.27
N PRO A 124 2.41 36.21 10.77
CA PRO A 124 2.23 36.72 12.12
C PRO A 124 0.75 37.04 12.34
N ALA A 125 0.16 36.48 13.40
CA ALA A 125 -1.20 36.85 13.76
C ALA A 125 -1.23 38.33 14.17
N ASP A 126 -2.32 39.04 13.86
CA ASP A 126 -2.48 40.45 14.24
C ASP A 126 -2.15 40.64 15.74
N GLY A 127 -1.09 41.40 16.02
CA GLY A 127 -0.67 41.72 17.39
C GLY A 127 0.21 40.67 18.10
N GLN A 128 0.62 39.58 17.43
CA GLN A 128 1.62 38.67 17.96
C GLN A 128 2.95 38.85 17.23
N THR A 129 4.01 39.21 17.97
CA THR A 129 5.38 39.09 17.50
C THR A 129 5.76 37.62 17.52
N GLU A 130 6.09 37.05 16.36
CA GLU A 130 6.68 35.71 16.31
C GLU A 130 7.89 35.65 17.26
N THR A 131 7.98 34.57 18.03
CA THR A 131 9.18 34.31 18.82
C THR A 131 10.36 34.22 17.85
N PRO A 132 11.39 35.07 17.98
CA PRO A 132 12.52 35.02 17.08
C PRO A 132 13.17 33.63 17.10
N GLY A 133 13.17 32.95 15.95
CA GLY A 133 13.83 31.66 15.75
C GLY A 133 12.93 30.44 15.58
N GLU A 134 11.61 30.56 15.73
CA GLU A 134 10.67 29.43 15.57
C GLU A 134 9.46 29.86 14.71
N PRO A 135 9.62 29.94 13.38
CA PRO A 135 8.50 30.25 12.50
C PRO A 135 7.46 29.11 12.57
N ALA A 136 6.20 29.45 12.79
CA ALA A 136 5.12 28.47 12.80
C ALA A 136 4.79 28.02 11.37
N THR A 137 4.36 26.77 11.20
CA THR A 137 3.88 26.23 9.92
C THR A 137 2.38 25.99 9.96
N ILE A 138 1.79 26.03 8.77
CA ILE A 138 0.42 25.63 8.47
C ILE A 138 0.53 24.56 7.38
N ASP A 139 0.02 23.38 7.67
CA ASP A 139 0.00 22.25 6.75
C ASP A 139 -1.44 21.99 6.31
N GLU A 140 -1.69 22.10 5.02
CA GLU A 140 -2.96 21.76 4.37
C GLU A 140 -2.88 20.31 3.89
N VAL A 141 -3.80 19.47 4.36
CA VAL A 141 -3.82 18.03 4.04
C VAL A 141 -5.16 17.64 3.46
N HIS A 142 -5.10 16.92 2.34
CA HIS A 142 -6.23 16.31 1.66
C HIS A 142 -6.02 14.81 1.60
N GLU A 143 -6.97 14.03 2.08
CA GLU A 143 -7.00 12.57 1.94
C GLU A 143 -8.24 12.13 1.17
N GLU A 144 -8.07 11.14 0.30
CA GLU A 144 -9.15 10.52 -0.43
C GLU A 144 -9.03 8.99 -0.38
N MET A 145 -10.11 8.33 0.03
CA MET A 145 -10.25 6.88 -0.05
C MET A 145 -11.29 6.53 -1.12
N ARG A 146 -10.87 5.74 -2.11
CA ARG A 146 -11.70 5.25 -3.21
C ARG A 146 -11.91 3.75 -3.07
N TYR A 147 -13.15 3.28 -3.16
CA TYR A 147 -13.49 1.86 -3.12
C TYR A 147 -13.96 1.38 -4.48
N TYR A 148 -13.48 0.21 -4.89
CA TYR A 148 -13.76 -0.36 -6.21
C TYR A 148 -14.39 -1.75 -6.09
N SER A 149 -15.30 -2.06 -7.01
CA SER A 149 -15.85 -3.40 -7.21
C SER A 149 -15.94 -3.67 -8.71
N ASN A 150 -15.33 -4.76 -9.19
CA ASN A 150 -15.19 -5.05 -10.63
C ASN A 150 -14.52 -3.93 -11.45
N GLY A 151 -13.60 -3.18 -10.85
CA GLY A 151 -12.98 -2.01 -11.48
C GLY A 151 -13.85 -0.75 -11.50
N ASP A 152 -15.15 -0.85 -11.17
CA ASP A 152 -16.02 0.30 -11.03
C ASP A 152 -15.84 0.96 -9.66
N LEU A 153 -15.80 2.29 -9.64
CA LEU A 153 -15.77 3.09 -8.42
C LEU A 153 -17.14 3.06 -7.75
N VAL A 154 -17.22 2.52 -6.53
CA VAL A 154 -18.49 2.35 -5.81
C VAL A 154 -18.69 3.32 -4.65
N ASP A 155 -17.60 3.84 -4.06
CA ASP A 155 -17.66 4.81 -2.95
C ASP A 155 -16.39 5.67 -2.91
N ARG A 156 -16.52 6.88 -2.37
CA ARG A 156 -15.43 7.84 -2.15
C ARG A 156 -15.61 8.50 -0.79
N ARG A 157 -14.53 8.59 -0.02
CA ARG A 157 -14.50 9.25 1.29
C ARG A 157 -13.36 10.25 1.33
N PHE A 158 -13.62 11.42 1.90
CA PHE A 158 -12.69 12.55 1.90
C PHE A 158 -12.40 13.01 3.32
N LYS A 159 -11.16 13.44 3.56
CA LYS A 159 -10.78 14.24 4.72
C LYS A 159 -9.94 15.43 4.27
N ASP A 160 -10.42 16.63 4.55
CA ASP A 160 -9.69 17.87 4.32
C ASP A 160 -9.48 18.54 5.68
N TYR A 161 -8.23 18.85 6.01
CA TYR A 161 -7.90 19.47 7.30
C TYR A 161 -6.60 20.27 7.27
N VAL A 162 -6.46 21.13 8.27
CA VAL A 162 -5.29 21.98 8.47
C VAL A 162 -4.63 21.63 9.79
N ILE A 163 -3.32 21.47 9.78
CA ILE A 163 -2.49 21.38 10.99
C ILE A 163 -1.79 22.72 11.16
N ASP A 164 -2.20 23.50 12.16
CA ASP A 164 -1.53 24.76 12.52
C ASP A 164 -0.64 24.51 13.74
N ALA A 165 0.66 24.72 13.60
CA ALA A 165 1.63 24.52 14.69
C ALA A 165 1.32 25.38 15.93
N ARG A 166 0.57 26.49 15.77
CA ARG A 166 0.18 27.40 16.86
C ARG A 166 -1.06 26.91 17.61
N THR A 167 -1.92 26.14 16.95
CA THR A 167 -3.21 25.71 17.49
C THR A 167 -3.39 24.22 17.25
N PRO A 168 -3.07 23.37 18.24
CA PRO A 168 -3.25 21.93 18.12
C PRO A 168 -4.70 21.57 17.79
N GLY A 169 -4.92 20.98 16.62
CA GLY A 169 -6.19 20.42 16.20
C GLY A 169 -6.41 19.00 16.75
N PRO A 170 -7.57 18.37 16.44
CA PRO A 170 -7.72 16.94 16.65
C PRO A 170 -6.68 16.17 15.83
N PRO A 171 -6.19 15.02 16.30
CA PRO A 171 -5.28 14.20 15.50
C PRO A 171 -6.02 13.67 14.26
N PRO A 172 -5.32 13.43 13.13
CA PRO A 172 -5.95 13.08 11.85
C PRO A 172 -6.93 11.89 11.90
N GLU A 173 -6.65 10.89 12.74
CA GLU A 173 -7.52 9.73 12.94
C GLU A 173 -8.90 10.08 13.53
N ASN A 174 -9.02 11.21 14.22
CA ASN A 174 -10.27 11.69 14.82
C ASN A 174 -11.07 12.61 13.89
N ILE A 175 -10.52 12.96 12.72
CA ILE A 175 -11.22 13.76 11.72
C ILE A 175 -12.16 12.85 10.93
N PRO A 176 -13.47 13.11 10.92
CA PRO A 176 -14.44 12.24 10.28
C PRO A 176 -14.37 12.31 8.76
N ASP A 177 -14.56 11.18 8.10
CA ASP A 177 -14.73 11.10 6.65
C ASP A 177 -16.00 11.82 6.19
N ARG A 178 -15.94 12.42 5.00
CA ARG A 178 -17.07 13.07 4.32
C ARG A 178 -17.31 12.45 2.94
N ASP A 179 -18.53 12.62 2.43
CA ASP A 179 -18.91 12.13 1.09
C ASP A 179 -18.41 13.07 -0.04
N THR A 180 -17.97 14.29 0.32
CA THR A 180 -17.45 15.31 -0.59
C THR A 180 -16.24 15.99 0.03
N GLY A 181 -15.26 16.34 -0.79
CA GLY A 181 -14.05 17.07 -0.40
C GLY A 181 -13.29 17.56 -1.64
N GLU A 182 -12.13 18.15 -1.44
CA GLU A 182 -11.31 18.69 -2.55
C GLU A 182 -10.70 17.56 -3.39
N GLY A 183 -10.40 16.42 -2.76
CA GLY A 183 -9.78 15.28 -3.42
C GLY A 183 -8.26 15.43 -3.48
N VAL A 184 -7.61 14.49 -4.17
CA VAL A 184 -6.14 14.47 -4.30
C VAL A 184 -5.77 14.43 -5.78
N ASP A 185 -5.01 15.45 -6.20
CA ASP A 185 -4.48 15.60 -7.55
C ASP A 185 -2.99 15.22 -7.61
N ASN A 186 -2.40 15.27 -8.81
CA ASN A 186 -0.98 15.00 -9.06
C ASN A 186 -0.49 13.58 -8.67
N THR A 187 -1.40 12.61 -8.63
CA THR A 187 -1.08 11.20 -8.47
C THR A 187 -0.63 10.57 -9.79
N LEU A 188 0.25 9.57 -9.79
CA LEU A 188 0.62 8.86 -11.02
C LEU A 188 -0.49 7.92 -11.51
N GLY A 189 -1.31 7.41 -10.59
CA GLY A 189 -2.34 6.42 -10.90
C GLY A 189 -1.83 4.97 -10.80
N PRO A 190 -2.75 3.99 -10.68
CA PRO A 190 -2.40 2.60 -10.41
C PRO A 190 -1.60 1.95 -11.56
N ASP A 191 -1.87 2.32 -12.81
CA ASP A 191 -1.20 1.74 -13.98
C ASP A 191 0.27 2.13 -14.07
N ALA A 192 0.58 3.41 -13.80
CA ALA A 192 1.95 3.92 -13.76
C ALA A 192 2.73 3.29 -12.60
N VAL A 193 2.12 3.21 -11.41
CA VAL A 193 2.73 2.53 -10.26
C VAL A 193 2.98 1.04 -10.55
N ARG A 194 2.03 0.33 -11.19
CA ARG A 194 2.23 -1.06 -11.63
C ARG A 194 3.29 -1.19 -12.73
N ALA A 195 3.49 -0.18 -13.57
CA ALA A 195 4.55 -0.20 -14.57
C ALA A 195 5.93 -0.25 -13.90
N VAL A 196 6.15 0.56 -12.86
CA VAL A 196 7.38 0.55 -12.05
C VAL A 196 7.57 -0.79 -11.34
N GLN A 197 6.49 -1.40 -10.84
CA GLN A 197 6.56 -2.74 -10.23
C GLN A 197 7.13 -3.79 -11.19
N ARG A 198 6.77 -3.71 -12.47
CA ARG A 198 7.22 -4.67 -13.50
C ARG A 198 8.63 -4.39 -14.00
N SER A 199 9.00 -3.13 -14.17
CA SER A 199 10.33 -2.73 -14.66
C SER A 199 11.39 -2.70 -13.56
N ASN A 200 10.97 -2.56 -12.30
CA ASN A 200 11.80 -2.25 -11.15
C ASN A 200 12.64 -0.96 -11.35
N THR A 201 12.15 -0.04 -12.17
CA THR A 201 12.81 1.22 -12.50
C THR A 201 11.76 2.32 -12.74
N TYR A 202 12.08 3.54 -12.34
CA TYR A 202 11.32 4.74 -12.67
C TYR A 202 12.21 5.71 -13.42
N ALA A 203 11.71 6.24 -14.54
CA ALA A 203 12.37 7.30 -15.29
C ALA A 203 11.62 8.60 -15.00
N CYS A 204 12.34 9.61 -14.53
CA CYS A 204 11.78 10.93 -14.32
C CYS A 204 11.23 11.47 -15.66
N PRO A 205 10.01 12.06 -15.65
CA PRO A 205 9.38 12.61 -16.84
C PRO A 205 10.11 13.84 -17.39
#